data_AF-A0A5C5WUI3-F1
#
_entry.id   AF-A0A5C5WUI3-F1
#
_cell.length_a   1.000
_cell.length_b   1.000
_cell.length_c   1.000
_cell.angle_alpha   90.00
_cell.angle_beta   90.00
_cell.angle_gamma   90.00
#
_symmetry.space_group_name_H-M   'P 1'
#
loop_
_entity.id
_entity.type
_entity.pdbx_description
1 polymer ?
#
loop_
_entity_poly.entity_id
_entity_poly.type
_entity_poly.pdbx_seq_one_letter_code
_entity_poly.pdbx_strand_id
1 'polypeptide(L)'
;MIATQTPEDSVFPQGPCQLSYAAGSTSLEPGGYRVIGHGDHGRIGELVQAFPSLGQVLNDRAMIISAYPAALGIQTSVPFVDTYLHAPTLIRSLRLATQQERSVVFAAQPLAGADLLIKMLNTPYGLPKRMLWAAGGYYFPASLETYMTQQLADRGCQLDVLHCYGVAEVGHTCFAATHRDELGEPLYRLVASDVLASVDDKQGSLVLSREGRSICTGDYAQAIGDHWLIRSSAYRLASQVRREIESWRAEQWVSRTGYLRYESDRFTFQLREGHQLNGQKTLLSFHQFWERHGGSLQSKPTWQSFESTSESLLLINFSSDKTAKSGPLQEFV
;
A
#
# COMPACT_ATOMS: atom_id res chain seq x y z
N MET A 1 -1.31 -14.30 48.58
CA MET A 1 -0.99 -12.98 48.01
C MET A 1 -0.74 -13.16 46.53
N ILE A 2 -1.74 -12.82 45.71
CA ILE A 2 -1.63 -12.88 44.25
C ILE A 2 -1.03 -11.55 43.83
N ALA A 3 0.21 -11.57 43.35
CA ALA A 3 0.80 -10.44 42.67
C ALA A 3 0.10 -10.31 41.31
N THR A 4 -0.91 -9.44 41.24
CA THR A 4 -1.42 -8.92 39.96
C THR A 4 -0.32 -8.04 39.38
N GLN A 5 0.52 -8.61 38.52
CA GLN A 5 1.35 -7.83 37.61
C GLN A 5 0.39 -7.16 36.61
N THR A 6 0.19 -5.86 36.75
CA THR A 6 -0.31 -5.03 35.66
C THR A 6 0.71 -5.10 34.52
N PRO A 7 0.28 -5.37 33.28
CA PRO A 7 1.18 -5.22 32.15
C PRO A 7 1.38 -3.73 31.92
N GLU A 8 2.47 -3.17 32.45
CA GLU A 8 3.09 -1.97 31.90
C GLU A 8 3.81 -2.35 30.60
N ASP A 9 3.07 -2.86 29.62
CA ASP A 9 3.60 -3.08 28.27
C ASP A 9 3.60 -1.73 27.57
N SER A 10 4.73 -1.03 27.60
CA SER A 10 4.94 0.09 26.70
C SER A 10 4.72 -0.42 25.27
N VAL A 11 3.72 0.14 24.58
CA VAL A 11 3.32 -0.27 23.21
C VAL A 11 4.50 -0.21 22.23
N PHE A 12 5.52 0.58 22.56
CA PHE A 12 6.74 0.76 21.80
C PHE A 12 7.96 0.21 22.56
N PRO A 13 8.91 -0.44 21.85
CA PRO A 13 10.14 -0.91 22.46
C PRO A 13 10.97 0.25 23.03
N GLN A 14 11.62 0.03 24.18
CA GLN A 14 12.55 1.00 24.74
C GLN A 14 13.81 1.09 23.86
N GLY A 15 14.14 2.29 23.37
CA GLY A 15 15.30 2.55 22.49
C GLY A 15 14.95 3.41 21.27
N PRO A 16 15.93 3.77 20.42
CA PRO A 16 15.67 4.49 19.19
C PRO A 16 14.92 3.59 18.21
N CYS A 17 13.65 3.90 17.97
CA CYS A 17 12.85 3.33 16.90
C CYS A 17 12.20 4.45 16.09
N GLN A 18 11.85 4.16 14.85
CA GLN A 18 11.09 5.08 14.03
C GLN A 18 9.62 4.63 14.01
N LEU A 19 8.72 5.53 14.38
CA LEU A 19 7.29 5.29 14.24
C LEU A 19 6.84 5.74 12.86
N SER A 20 6.08 4.90 12.18
CA SER A 20 5.62 5.13 10.82
C SER A 20 4.12 4.91 10.73
N TYR A 21 3.42 5.87 10.13
CA TYR A 21 1.99 5.77 9.90
C TYR A 21 1.72 4.88 8.68
N ALA A 22 1.00 3.77 8.87
CA ALA A 22 0.54 2.96 7.75
C ALA A 22 -0.70 3.62 7.13
N ALA A 23 -0.58 4.18 5.92
CA ALA A 23 -1.74 4.78 5.26
C ALA A 23 -2.86 3.74 5.11
N GLY A 24 -4.05 4.08 5.60
CA GLY A 24 -5.23 3.20 5.65
C GLY A 24 -5.53 2.58 7.02
N SER A 25 -4.71 2.83 8.04
CA SER A 25 -5.15 2.67 9.42
C SER A 25 -6.17 3.77 9.74
N THR A 26 -7.38 3.41 10.15
CA THR A 26 -8.35 4.35 10.73
C THR A 26 -8.25 4.37 12.26
N SER A 27 -7.29 3.61 12.82
CA SER A 27 -7.07 3.55 14.25
C SER A 27 -6.59 4.91 14.75
N LEU A 28 -7.35 5.48 15.68
CA LEU A 28 -6.96 6.67 16.44
C LEU A 28 -6.19 6.29 17.72
N GLU A 29 -5.99 4.99 17.96
CA GLU A 29 -5.31 4.49 19.15
C GLU A 29 -3.82 4.86 19.11
N PRO A 30 -3.22 5.25 20.25
CA PRO A 30 -1.79 5.57 20.34
C PRO A 30 -0.86 4.45 19.85
N GLY A 31 -1.32 3.20 19.85
CA GLY A 31 -0.60 2.03 19.35
C GLY A 31 -0.73 1.73 17.86
N GLY A 32 -1.49 2.53 17.09
CA GLY A 32 -1.75 2.29 15.67
C GLY A 32 -0.56 2.55 14.72
N TYR A 33 0.59 2.94 15.27
CA TYR A 33 1.81 3.17 14.50
C TYR A 33 2.55 1.87 14.22
N ARG A 34 3.12 1.77 13.02
CA ARG A 34 4.13 0.77 12.71
C ARG A 34 5.43 1.17 13.41
N VAL A 35 6.04 0.22 14.10
CA VAL A 35 7.38 0.40 14.67
C VAL A 35 8.39 -0.12 13.67
N ILE A 36 9.32 0.74 13.28
CA ILE A 36 10.50 0.38 12.51
C ILE A 36 11.65 0.21 13.50
N GLY A 37 12.05 -1.04 13.67
CA GLY A 37 13.04 -1.45 14.65
C GLY A 37 14.37 -1.84 14.03
N HIS A 38 15.26 -2.37 14.85
CA HIS A 38 16.60 -2.75 14.42
C HIS A 38 16.61 -3.83 13.31
N GLY A 39 15.64 -4.76 13.32
CA GLY A 39 15.47 -5.78 12.29
C GLY A 39 15.14 -5.22 10.90
N ASP A 40 14.53 -4.03 10.83
CA ASP A 40 14.19 -3.39 9.55
C ASP A 40 15.39 -2.74 8.85
N HIS A 41 16.50 -2.51 9.57
CA HIS A 41 17.72 -1.95 8.99
C HIS A 41 18.41 -2.91 8.01
N GLY A 42 18.13 -4.22 8.12
CA GLY A 42 18.65 -5.25 7.23
C GLY A 42 17.86 -5.42 5.92
N ARG A 43 16.69 -4.78 5.80
CA ARG A 43 15.71 -5.06 4.73
C ARG A 43 16.26 -4.90 3.33
N ILE A 44 17.10 -3.89 3.09
CA ILE A 44 17.74 -3.68 1.78
C ILE A 44 18.63 -4.88 1.43
N GLY A 45 19.42 -5.35 2.39
CA GLY A 45 20.31 -6.50 2.20
C GLY A 45 19.52 -7.77 1.88
N GLU A 46 18.42 -8.01 2.61
CA GLU A 46 17.52 -9.13 2.35
C GLU A 46 16.87 -9.04 0.95
N LEU A 47 16.43 -7.84 0.54
CA LEU A 47 15.86 -7.61 -0.80
C LEU A 47 16.89 -7.86 -1.90
N VAL A 48 18.12 -7.36 -1.76
CA VAL A 48 19.19 -7.59 -2.74
C VAL A 48 19.63 -9.06 -2.76
N GLN A 49 19.62 -9.74 -1.61
CA GLN A 49 19.89 -11.17 -1.54
C GLN A 49 18.81 -11.98 -2.27
N ALA A 50 17.54 -11.65 -2.07
CA ALA A 50 16.42 -12.32 -2.73
C ALA A 50 16.32 -11.97 -4.24
N PHE A 51 16.73 -10.76 -4.61
CA PHE A 51 16.69 -10.22 -5.97
C PHE A 51 18.00 -9.48 -6.31
N PRO A 52 19.06 -10.20 -6.71
CA PRO A 52 20.38 -9.60 -6.97
C PRO A 52 20.38 -8.46 -8.00
N SER A 53 19.44 -8.48 -8.96
CA SER A 53 19.25 -7.41 -9.94
C SER A 53 18.95 -6.05 -9.31
N LEU A 54 18.31 -6.01 -8.14
CA LEU A 54 17.99 -4.77 -7.43
C LEU A 54 19.23 -4.00 -6.98
N GLY A 55 20.39 -4.67 -6.82
CA GLY A 55 21.64 -4.01 -6.46
C GLY A 55 22.10 -2.94 -7.47
N GLN A 56 21.61 -2.99 -8.71
CA GLN A 56 21.88 -1.96 -9.71
C GLN A 56 21.14 -0.64 -9.43
N VAL A 57 20.07 -0.67 -8.64
CA VAL A 57 19.27 0.51 -8.28
C VAL A 57 19.41 0.86 -6.80
N LEU A 58 19.43 -0.14 -5.93
CA LEU A 58 19.63 -0.05 -4.48
C LEU A 58 21.13 -0.01 -4.17
N ASN A 59 21.76 1.13 -4.40
CA ASN A 59 23.18 1.36 -4.11
C ASN A 59 23.40 2.73 -3.43
N ASP A 60 24.65 3.00 -3.03
CA ASP A 60 25.08 4.22 -2.34
C ASP A 60 24.87 5.53 -3.14
N ARG A 61 24.71 5.42 -4.47
CA ARG A 61 24.41 6.55 -5.35
C ARG A 61 22.92 6.80 -5.54
N ALA A 62 22.06 5.91 -5.06
CA ALA A 62 20.62 6.07 -5.19
C ALA A 62 20.10 7.32 -4.47
N MET A 63 18.91 7.76 -4.86
CA MET A 63 18.09 8.70 -4.10
C MET A 63 16.75 8.03 -3.78
N ILE A 64 16.33 8.07 -2.52
CA ILE A 64 15.01 7.59 -2.13
C ILE A 64 14.07 8.78 -2.14
N ILE A 65 12.98 8.66 -2.88
CA ILE A 65 11.90 9.64 -2.90
C ILE A 65 10.65 8.96 -2.36
N SER A 66 10.18 9.42 -1.22
CA SER A 66 8.95 8.93 -0.59
C SER A 66 7.75 9.79 -0.99
N ALA A 67 6.77 9.16 -1.61
CA ALA A 67 5.41 9.67 -1.78
C ALA A 67 4.43 8.77 -1.02
N TYR A 68 4.87 8.26 0.13
CA TYR A 68 4.10 7.42 1.01
C TYR A 68 4.46 7.73 2.47
N PRO A 69 3.48 7.89 3.39
CA PRO A 69 3.79 8.07 4.81
C PRO A 69 4.31 6.79 5.50
N ALA A 70 4.61 5.71 4.76
CA ALA A 70 5.33 4.58 5.34
C ALA A 70 6.81 4.61 5.00
N ALA A 71 7.63 4.50 6.03
CA ALA A 71 9.06 4.32 5.89
C ALA A 71 9.37 2.89 5.40
N LEU A 72 10.29 2.80 4.44
CA LEU A 72 10.70 1.53 3.83
C LEU A 72 11.84 0.83 4.59
N GLY A 73 12.30 1.39 5.71
CA GLY A 73 13.53 0.94 6.38
C GLY A 73 14.83 1.25 5.62
N ILE A 74 14.76 2.00 4.51
CA ILE A 74 15.89 2.27 3.58
C ILE A 74 16.58 3.64 3.88
N GLN A 75 16.14 4.37 4.89
CA GLN A 75 16.34 5.82 5.00
C GLN A 75 17.74 6.27 5.49
N THR A 76 18.63 5.34 5.84
CA THR A 76 19.84 5.66 6.63
C THR A 76 21.14 5.73 5.84
N SER A 77 21.16 5.34 4.56
CA SER A 77 22.41 5.21 3.78
C SER A 77 22.51 6.11 2.54
N VAL A 78 21.42 6.73 2.10
CA VAL A 78 21.36 7.54 0.88
C VAL A 78 20.47 8.77 1.06
N PRO A 79 20.58 9.82 0.20
CA PRO A 79 19.68 10.95 0.24
C PRO A 79 18.21 10.53 0.22
N PHE A 80 17.46 10.98 1.22
CA PHE A 80 16.03 10.73 1.37
C PHE A 80 15.25 12.03 1.17
N VAL A 81 14.22 11.98 0.32
CA VAL A 81 13.29 13.08 0.13
C VAL A 81 11.88 12.62 0.42
N ASP A 82 11.23 13.21 1.42
CA ASP A 82 9.80 13.12 1.59
C ASP A 82 9.10 14.17 0.72
N THR A 83 8.17 13.73 -0.10
CA THR A 83 7.42 14.61 -0.99
C THR A 83 6.19 15.19 -0.33
N TYR A 84 5.67 14.62 0.77
CA TYR A 84 4.37 14.96 1.34
C TYR A 84 3.22 14.92 0.31
N LEU A 85 3.32 14.04 -0.71
CA LEU A 85 2.44 14.00 -1.88
C LEU A 85 2.38 15.30 -2.70
N HIS A 86 3.39 16.15 -2.57
CA HIS A 86 3.49 17.41 -3.28
C HIS A 86 4.23 17.22 -4.61
N ALA A 87 3.50 17.31 -5.72
CA ALA A 87 4.05 17.07 -7.06
C ALA A 87 5.29 17.95 -7.40
N PRO A 88 5.32 19.26 -7.10
CA PRO A 88 6.52 20.06 -7.32
C PRO A 88 7.77 19.54 -6.58
N THR A 89 7.60 18.96 -5.38
CA THR A 89 8.69 18.36 -4.62
C THR A 89 9.20 17.08 -5.31
N LEU A 90 8.30 16.21 -5.79
CA LEU A 90 8.70 15.05 -6.60
C LEU A 90 9.46 15.49 -7.84
N ILE A 91 8.90 16.43 -8.62
CA ILE A 91 9.50 16.94 -9.86
C ILE A 91 10.91 17.49 -9.61
N ARG A 92 11.07 18.32 -8.56
CA ARG A 92 12.38 18.86 -8.17
C ARG A 92 13.38 17.76 -7.80
N SER A 93 12.92 16.73 -7.09
CA SER A 93 13.77 15.62 -6.64
C SER A 93 14.21 14.74 -7.80
N LEU A 94 13.29 14.40 -8.72
CA LEU A 94 13.62 13.67 -9.95
C LEU A 94 14.60 14.46 -10.81
N ARG A 95 14.41 15.78 -10.96
CA ARG A 95 15.36 16.64 -11.68
C ARG A 95 16.75 16.64 -11.04
N LEU A 96 16.83 16.69 -9.71
CA LEU A 96 18.09 16.62 -8.99
C LEU A 96 18.78 15.27 -9.22
N ALA A 97 18.02 14.17 -9.14
CA ALA A 97 18.54 12.84 -9.44
C ALA A 97 19.04 12.72 -10.88
N THR A 98 18.30 13.27 -11.86
CA THR A 98 18.73 13.35 -13.27
C THR A 98 20.04 14.11 -13.42
N GLN A 99 20.14 15.30 -12.83
CA GLN A 99 21.34 16.15 -12.91
C GLN A 99 22.57 15.49 -12.28
N GLN A 100 22.36 14.69 -11.24
CA GLN A 100 23.43 13.98 -10.53
C GLN A 100 23.62 12.54 -11.02
N GLU A 101 22.94 12.15 -12.11
CA GLU A 101 22.98 10.79 -12.68
C GLU A 101 22.69 9.67 -11.67
N ARG A 102 21.79 9.93 -10.72
CA ARG A 102 21.40 8.98 -9.67
C ARG A 102 20.27 8.07 -10.15
N SER A 103 20.30 6.82 -9.70
CA SER A 103 19.11 5.97 -9.69
C SER A 103 18.11 6.48 -8.65
N VAL A 104 16.82 6.24 -8.89
CA VAL A 104 15.76 6.64 -7.96
C VAL A 104 15.03 5.42 -7.42
N VAL A 105 14.86 5.37 -6.10
CA VAL A 105 13.90 4.47 -5.44
C VAL A 105 12.67 5.31 -5.11
N PHE A 106 11.60 5.12 -5.88
CA PHE A 106 10.34 5.80 -5.68
C PHE A 106 9.42 4.94 -4.80
N ALA A 107 9.24 5.36 -3.55
CA ALA A 107 8.40 4.69 -2.58
C ALA A 107 7.00 5.31 -2.61
N ALA A 108 6.03 4.65 -3.24
CA ALA A 108 4.69 5.22 -3.38
C ALA A 108 3.62 4.14 -3.49
N GLN A 109 2.45 4.41 -2.93
CA GLN A 109 1.25 3.63 -3.24
C GLN A 109 0.93 3.72 -4.74
N PRO A 110 0.36 2.67 -5.36
CA PRO A 110 0.16 2.60 -6.80
C PRO A 110 -0.54 3.83 -7.41
N LEU A 111 -1.72 4.22 -6.92
CA LEU A 111 -2.51 5.31 -7.52
C LEU A 111 -1.91 6.70 -7.24
N ALA A 112 -1.43 6.92 -6.02
CA ALA A 112 -0.81 8.19 -5.64
C ALA A 112 0.51 8.40 -6.39
N GLY A 113 1.34 7.36 -6.49
CA GLY A 113 2.57 7.39 -7.27
C GLY A 113 2.32 7.65 -8.75
N ALA A 114 1.30 7.00 -9.33
CA ALA A 114 0.89 7.24 -10.71
C ALA A 114 0.46 8.70 -10.94
N ASP A 115 -0.36 9.27 -10.05
CA ASP A 115 -0.79 10.67 -10.17
C ASP A 115 0.39 11.65 -10.21
N LEU A 116 1.35 11.46 -9.31
CA LEU A 116 2.53 12.32 -9.24
C LEU A 116 3.46 12.15 -10.44
N LEU A 117 3.67 10.91 -10.89
CA LEU A 117 4.50 10.62 -12.07
C LEU A 117 3.84 11.14 -13.36
N ILE A 118 2.53 11.04 -13.52
CA ILE A 118 1.81 11.62 -14.66
C ILE A 118 1.95 13.15 -14.66
N LYS A 119 1.85 13.80 -13.49
CA LYS A 119 2.12 15.24 -13.36
C LYS A 119 3.56 15.58 -13.78
N MET A 120 4.55 14.75 -13.45
CA MET A 120 5.93 14.91 -13.91
C MET A 120 6.05 14.73 -15.44
N LEU A 121 5.40 13.73 -16.02
CA LEU A 121 5.41 13.44 -17.45
C LEU A 121 4.84 14.60 -18.29
N ASN A 122 3.89 15.35 -17.72
CA ASN A 122 3.32 16.56 -18.33
C ASN A 122 4.23 17.81 -18.25
N THR A 123 5.46 17.66 -17.73
CA THR A 123 6.47 18.72 -17.72
C THR A 123 7.52 18.50 -18.81
N PRO A 124 8.24 19.56 -19.24
CA PRO A 124 9.36 19.40 -20.17
C PRO A 124 10.64 18.88 -19.51
N TYR A 125 10.62 18.58 -18.20
CA TYR A 125 11.82 18.23 -17.45
C TYR A 125 12.27 16.77 -17.69
N GLY A 126 13.58 16.54 -17.59
CA GLY A 126 14.17 15.20 -17.73
C GLY A 126 13.90 14.30 -16.52
N LEU A 127 13.88 12.99 -16.77
CA LEU A 127 13.74 11.93 -15.78
C LEU A 127 15.10 11.23 -15.51
N PRO A 128 15.28 10.59 -14.34
CA PRO A 128 16.43 9.72 -14.13
C PRO A 128 16.43 8.59 -15.15
N LYS A 129 17.62 8.07 -15.51
CA LYS A 129 17.73 6.94 -16.45
C LYS A 129 17.08 5.66 -15.94
N ARG A 130 17.05 5.48 -14.61
CA ARG A 130 16.50 4.29 -13.96
C ARG A 130 15.77 4.63 -12.67
N MET A 131 14.61 4.03 -12.51
CA MET A 131 13.76 4.16 -11.35
C MET A 131 13.28 2.78 -10.89
N LEU A 132 13.35 2.51 -9.60
CA LEU A 132 12.65 1.40 -8.95
C LEU A 132 11.44 1.95 -8.23
N TRP A 133 10.23 1.53 -8.61
CA TRP A 133 9.03 1.87 -7.88
C TRP A 133 8.70 0.77 -6.86
N ALA A 134 9.00 1.04 -5.59
CA ALA A 134 8.60 0.21 -4.47
C ALA A 134 7.15 0.54 -4.08
N ALA A 135 6.23 -0.37 -4.41
CA ALA A 135 4.79 -0.15 -4.31
C ALA A 135 4.12 -1.22 -3.44
N GLY A 136 3.21 -0.79 -2.56
CA GLY A 136 2.45 -1.69 -1.71
C GLY A 136 1.24 -1.03 -1.07
N GLY A 137 0.62 -1.72 -0.12
CA GLY A 137 -0.50 -1.22 0.69
C GLY A 137 -1.90 -1.55 0.17
N TYR A 138 -2.04 -1.77 -1.13
CA TYR A 138 -3.22 -2.35 -1.80
C TYR A 138 -2.80 -2.91 -3.18
N TYR A 139 -3.76 -3.54 -3.89
CA TYR A 139 -3.51 -4.15 -5.19
C TYR A 139 -2.94 -3.15 -6.21
N PHE A 140 -1.83 -3.49 -6.86
CA PHE A 140 -1.25 -2.73 -7.96
C PHE A 140 -1.77 -3.31 -9.28
N PRO A 141 -2.63 -2.60 -10.01
CA PRO A 141 -3.13 -3.08 -11.30
C PRO A 141 -2.01 -3.32 -12.31
N ALA A 142 -2.05 -4.46 -13.01
CA ALA A 142 -1.07 -4.80 -14.04
C ALA A 142 -1.19 -3.85 -15.25
N SER A 143 -2.42 -3.43 -15.58
CA SER A 143 -2.68 -2.42 -16.60
C SER A 143 -2.02 -1.06 -16.29
N LEU A 144 -2.03 -0.64 -15.02
CA LEU A 144 -1.37 0.60 -14.58
C LEU A 144 0.15 0.49 -14.68
N GLU A 145 0.71 -0.62 -14.20
CA GLU A 145 2.15 -0.88 -14.28
C GLU A 145 2.65 -0.84 -15.72
N THR A 146 1.94 -1.52 -16.62
CA THR A 146 2.26 -1.54 -18.05
C THR A 146 2.23 -0.12 -18.63
N TYR A 147 1.16 0.63 -18.34
CA TYR A 147 1.03 2.02 -18.79
C TYR A 147 2.19 2.89 -18.27
N MET A 148 2.48 2.87 -16.97
CA MET A 148 3.52 3.70 -16.38
C MET A 148 4.92 3.32 -16.86
N THR A 149 5.19 2.03 -17.05
CA THR A 149 6.45 1.55 -17.60
C THR A 149 6.67 2.08 -19.01
N GLN A 150 5.64 2.01 -19.87
CA GLN A 150 5.73 2.53 -21.24
C GLN A 150 5.93 4.05 -21.24
N GLN A 151 5.13 4.80 -20.48
CA GLN A 151 5.22 6.27 -20.46
C GLN A 151 6.57 6.79 -19.97
N LEU A 152 7.17 6.12 -18.98
CA LEU A 152 8.51 6.47 -18.49
C LEU A 152 9.60 6.06 -19.49
N ALA A 153 9.47 4.90 -20.13
CA ALA A 153 10.39 4.43 -21.15
C ALA A 153 10.43 5.37 -22.37
N ASP A 154 9.27 5.87 -22.82
CA ASP A 154 9.15 6.86 -23.90
C ASP A 154 9.89 8.17 -23.58
N ARG A 155 10.14 8.43 -22.29
CA ARG A 155 10.90 9.58 -21.78
C ARG A 155 12.33 9.22 -21.36
N GLY A 156 12.81 8.03 -21.72
CA GLY A 156 14.18 7.57 -21.46
C GLY A 156 14.44 7.10 -20.03
N CYS A 157 13.40 6.80 -19.25
CA CYS A 157 13.51 6.27 -17.90
C CYS A 157 13.11 4.79 -17.87
N GLN A 158 14.06 3.90 -17.57
CA GLN A 158 13.74 2.50 -17.26
C GLN A 158 13.04 2.42 -15.91
N LEU A 159 11.82 1.86 -15.88
CA LEU A 159 11.10 1.57 -14.64
C LEU A 159 11.19 0.07 -14.33
N ASP A 160 11.68 -0.24 -13.13
CA ASP A 160 11.50 -1.55 -12.49
C ASP A 160 10.47 -1.40 -11.36
N VAL A 161 9.64 -2.42 -11.11
CA VAL A 161 8.64 -2.40 -10.03
C VAL A 161 8.98 -3.44 -8.97
N LEU A 162 8.90 -3.03 -7.71
CA LEU A 162 9.00 -3.90 -6.54
C LEU A 162 7.66 -3.92 -5.82
N HIS A 163 6.90 -4.99 -6.01
CA HIS A 163 5.67 -5.23 -5.27
C HIS A 163 6.01 -5.60 -3.84
N CYS A 164 5.55 -4.83 -2.89
CA CYS A 164 5.79 -5.03 -1.46
C CYS A 164 4.48 -5.44 -0.79
N TYR A 165 4.50 -6.56 -0.07
CA TYR A 165 3.39 -7.00 0.77
C TYR A 165 3.80 -7.08 2.23
N GLY A 166 2.95 -6.54 3.10
CA GLY A 166 3.16 -6.53 4.55
C GLY A 166 1.93 -5.97 5.27
N VAL A 167 1.82 -6.28 6.55
CA VAL A 167 0.74 -5.83 7.44
C VAL A 167 1.34 -5.03 8.59
N ALA A 168 0.65 -4.00 9.07
CA ALA A 168 1.21 -3.06 10.04
C ALA A 168 1.65 -3.75 11.35
N GLU A 169 0.93 -4.82 11.70
CA GLU A 169 1.06 -5.63 12.90
C GLU A 169 2.32 -6.52 12.91
N VAL A 170 2.91 -6.77 11.73
CA VAL A 170 4.06 -7.68 11.55
C VAL A 170 5.27 -6.97 10.93
N GLY A 171 5.07 -6.25 9.83
CA GLY A 171 6.16 -5.64 9.07
C GLY A 171 5.73 -5.01 7.74
N HIS A 172 6.54 -4.08 7.23
CA HIS A 172 6.22 -3.27 6.05
C HIS A 172 6.46 -3.96 4.71
N THR A 173 7.42 -4.90 4.65
CA THR A 173 7.75 -5.68 3.45
C THR A 173 8.14 -7.09 3.89
N CYS A 174 7.14 -7.86 4.30
CA CYS A 174 7.34 -9.27 4.64
C CYS A 174 7.66 -10.07 3.37
N PHE A 175 6.94 -9.75 2.28
CA PHE A 175 7.15 -10.32 0.98
C PHE A 175 7.45 -9.26 -0.07
N ALA A 176 8.18 -9.66 -1.10
CA ALA A 176 8.43 -8.83 -2.25
C ALA A 176 8.38 -9.62 -3.57
N ALA A 177 8.03 -8.95 -4.67
CA ALA A 177 8.09 -9.51 -6.02
C ALA A 177 8.62 -8.47 -7.01
N THR A 178 9.46 -8.91 -7.95
CA THR A 178 9.92 -8.09 -9.09
C THR A 178 9.29 -8.52 -10.43
N HIS A 179 8.47 -9.57 -10.40
CA HIS A 179 7.85 -10.16 -11.58
C HIS A 179 6.42 -10.59 -11.28
N ARG A 180 5.63 -10.67 -12.35
CA ARG A 180 4.27 -11.22 -12.35
C ARG A 180 4.23 -12.54 -13.12
N ASP A 181 3.25 -13.37 -12.82
CA ASP A 181 2.92 -14.55 -13.61
C ASP A 181 2.18 -14.17 -14.92
N GLU A 182 1.82 -15.18 -15.71
CA GLU A 182 1.10 -15.01 -16.97
C GLU A 182 -0.31 -14.41 -16.80
N LEU A 183 -0.88 -14.47 -15.59
CA LEU A 183 -2.17 -13.88 -15.25
C LEU A 183 -2.02 -12.45 -14.70
N GLY A 184 -0.80 -11.92 -14.65
CA GLY A 184 -0.50 -10.60 -14.13
C GLY A 184 -0.47 -10.54 -12.60
N GLU A 185 -0.40 -11.66 -11.89
CA GLU A 185 -0.28 -11.69 -10.43
C GLU A 185 1.19 -11.63 -9.98
N PRO A 186 1.57 -10.79 -9.00
CA PRO A 186 2.93 -10.79 -8.49
C PRO A 186 3.30 -12.12 -7.85
N LEU A 187 4.47 -12.67 -8.20
CA LEU A 187 5.01 -13.88 -7.60
C LEU A 187 5.94 -13.52 -6.44
N TYR A 188 5.38 -13.51 -5.24
CA TYR A 188 6.06 -13.04 -4.04
C TYR A 188 7.08 -14.03 -3.51
N ARG A 189 8.17 -13.54 -2.95
CA ARG A 189 9.09 -14.28 -2.09
C ARG A 189 9.01 -13.72 -0.68
N LEU A 190 9.10 -14.59 0.32
CA LEU A 190 9.28 -14.17 1.71
C LEU A 190 10.70 -13.61 1.84
N VAL A 191 10.81 -12.31 2.16
CA VAL A 191 12.11 -11.63 2.27
C VAL A 191 12.45 -11.26 3.71
N ALA A 192 11.47 -11.23 4.61
CA ALA A 192 11.68 -11.07 6.04
C ALA A 192 12.13 -12.36 6.69
N SER A 193 13.41 -12.42 7.03
CA SER A 193 14.02 -13.57 7.70
C SER A 193 13.44 -13.85 9.10
N ASP A 194 12.85 -12.82 9.72
CA ASP A 194 12.24 -12.84 11.04
C ASP A 194 10.71 -13.06 11.03
N VAL A 195 10.12 -13.24 9.84
CA VAL A 195 8.67 -13.49 9.68
C VAL A 195 8.45 -14.93 9.25
N LEU A 196 7.51 -15.59 9.92
CA LEU A 196 6.99 -16.89 9.51
C LEU A 196 5.67 -16.69 8.76
N ALA A 197 5.48 -17.44 7.68
CA ALA A 197 4.27 -17.42 6.87
C ALA A 197 3.66 -18.81 6.74
N SER A 198 2.34 -18.88 6.88
CA SER A 198 1.56 -20.10 6.68
C SER A 198 0.20 -19.76 6.07
N VAL A 199 -0.54 -20.80 5.67
CA VAL A 199 -1.92 -20.67 5.18
C VAL A 199 -2.86 -21.26 6.24
N ASP A 200 -3.94 -20.55 6.55
CA ASP A 200 -5.03 -21.10 7.37
C ASP A 200 -5.77 -22.18 6.59
N ASP A 201 -5.75 -23.43 7.06
CA ASP A 201 -6.30 -24.58 6.35
C ASP A 201 -7.82 -24.50 6.13
N LYS A 202 -8.55 -23.70 6.92
CA LYS A 202 -10.01 -23.59 6.82
C LYS A 202 -10.43 -22.53 5.81
N GLN A 203 -9.69 -21.43 5.74
CA GLN A 203 -10.06 -20.24 4.96
C GLN A 203 -9.16 -19.98 3.76
N GLY A 204 -8.01 -20.66 3.66
CA GLY A 204 -7.00 -20.39 2.64
C GLY A 204 -6.32 -19.03 2.81
N SER A 205 -6.43 -18.41 3.98
CA SER A 205 -5.93 -17.07 4.25
C SER A 205 -4.47 -17.08 4.70
N LEU A 206 -3.71 -16.06 4.31
CA LEU A 206 -2.33 -15.87 4.75
C LEU A 206 -2.29 -15.53 6.23
N VAL A 207 -1.50 -16.30 6.98
CA VAL A 207 -1.17 -16.06 8.38
C VAL A 207 0.30 -15.67 8.47
N LEU A 208 0.56 -14.54 9.15
CA LEU A 208 1.92 -14.03 9.38
C LEU A 208 2.22 -14.00 10.86
N SER A 209 3.41 -14.44 11.23
CA SER A 209 3.86 -14.44 12.62
C SER A 209 5.27 -13.88 12.77
N ARG A 210 5.48 -13.08 13.82
CA ARG A 210 6.77 -12.49 14.21
C ARG A 210 6.81 -12.35 15.73
N GLU A 211 7.87 -12.82 16.37
CA GLU A 211 8.12 -12.62 17.81
C GLU A 211 6.90 -12.98 18.70
N GLY A 212 6.22 -14.09 18.38
CA GLY A 212 5.05 -14.57 19.12
C GLY A 212 3.73 -13.86 18.80
N ARG A 213 3.75 -12.78 18.01
CA ARG A 213 2.53 -12.16 17.46
C ARG A 213 2.14 -12.87 16.17
N SER A 214 0.86 -13.21 16.02
CA SER A 214 0.32 -13.86 14.83
C SER A 214 -0.95 -13.15 14.38
N ILE A 215 -1.09 -12.97 13.06
CA ILE A 215 -2.27 -12.35 12.46
C ILE A 215 -2.71 -13.11 11.21
N CYS A 216 -4.01 -13.38 11.13
CA CYS A 216 -4.65 -13.78 9.88
C CYS A 216 -4.97 -12.52 9.09
N THR A 217 -4.36 -12.37 7.91
CA THR A 217 -4.46 -11.14 7.10
C THR A 217 -5.81 -10.98 6.39
N GLY A 218 -6.54 -12.09 6.25
CA GLY A 218 -7.76 -12.21 5.44
C GLY A 218 -7.52 -12.31 3.93
N ASP A 219 -6.30 -12.07 3.45
CA ASP A 219 -5.92 -12.22 2.05
C ASP A 219 -5.66 -13.70 1.73
N TYR A 220 -6.01 -14.15 0.54
CA TYR A 220 -5.78 -15.54 0.12
C TYR A 220 -4.31 -15.75 -0.22
N ALA A 221 -3.75 -16.88 0.20
CA ALA A 221 -2.38 -17.26 -0.15
C ALA A 221 -2.25 -18.70 -0.62
N GLN A 222 -1.31 -18.90 -1.54
CA GLN A 222 -0.89 -20.20 -2.01
C GLN A 222 0.63 -20.21 -2.17
N ALA A 223 1.31 -21.15 -1.50
CA ALA A 223 2.73 -21.41 -1.72
C ALA A 223 2.92 -22.24 -3.02
N ILE A 224 3.86 -21.83 -3.86
CA ILE A 224 4.21 -22.45 -5.14
C ILE A 224 5.74 -22.52 -5.23
N GLY A 225 6.32 -23.64 -4.79
CA GLY A 225 7.76 -23.76 -4.59
C GLY A 225 8.26 -22.70 -3.62
N ASP A 226 9.26 -21.91 -4.03
CA ASP A 226 9.82 -20.81 -3.23
C ASP A 226 9.03 -19.49 -3.36
N HIS A 227 7.89 -19.50 -4.05
CA HIS A 227 7.07 -18.33 -4.32
C HIS A 227 5.71 -18.42 -3.63
N TRP A 228 5.04 -17.29 -3.54
CA TRP A 228 3.73 -17.11 -2.95
C TRP A 228 2.85 -16.32 -3.91
N LEU A 229 1.68 -16.86 -4.22
CA LEU A 229 0.58 -16.08 -4.77
C LEU A 229 -0.22 -15.52 -3.61
N ILE A 230 -0.30 -14.20 -3.50
CA ILE A 230 -1.09 -13.50 -2.48
C ILE A 230 -2.14 -12.66 -3.20
N ARG A 231 -3.42 -12.94 -2.94
CA ARG A 231 -4.55 -12.26 -3.57
C ARG A 231 -5.40 -11.54 -2.53
N SER A 232 -5.70 -10.27 -2.82
CA SER A 232 -6.61 -9.47 -1.99
C SER A 232 -7.94 -10.20 -1.76
N SER A 233 -8.42 -10.15 -0.52
CA SER A 233 -9.76 -10.66 -0.20
C SER A 233 -10.87 -9.89 -0.93
N ALA A 234 -12.06 -10.49 -1.08
CA ALA A 234 -13.20 -9.83 -1.70
C ALA A 234 -13.65 -8.56 -0.95
N TYR A 235 -13.38 -8.50 0.37
CA TYR A 235 -13.61 -7.32 1.19
C TYR A 235 -12.65 -6.16 0.90
N ARG A 236 -11.51 -6.43 0.25
CA ARG A 236 -10.53 -5.40 -0.12
C ARG A 236 -10.59 -5.04 -1.60
N LEU A 237 -10.87 -6.02 -2.45
CA LEU A 237 -10.97 -5.85 -3.89
C LEU A 237 -12.03 -6.78 -4.47
N ALA A 238 -13.20 -6.21 -4.81
CA ALA A 238 -14.25 -6.93 -5.49
C ALA A 238 -13.80 -7.36 -6.89
N SER A 239 -14.25 -8.54 -7.33
CA SER A 239 -13.85 -9.10 -8.64
C SER A 239 -14.31 -8.24 -9.81
N GLN A 240 -15.44 -7.54 -9.68
CA GLN A 240 -15.95 -6.58 -10.66
C GLN A 240 -15.02 -5.38 -10.77
N VAL A 241 -14.58 -4.83 -9.64
CA VAL A 241 -13.64 -3.69 -9.61
C VAL A 241 -12.29 -4.08 -10.20
N ARG A 242 -11.78 -5.27 -9.86
CA ARG A 242 -10.54 -5.78 -10.44
C ARG A 242 -10.65 -5.90 -11.97
N ARG A 243 -11.69 -6.55 -12.47
CA ARG A 243 -11.92 -6.70 -13.92
C ARG A 243 -12.04 -5.35 -14.63
N GLU A 244 -12.75 -4.41 -14.03
CA GLU A 244 -12.91 -3.06 -14.58
C GLU A 244 -11.55 -2.35 -14.69
N ILE A 245 -10.77 -2.29 -13.61
CA ILE A 245 -9.48 -1.58 -13.61
C ILE A 245 -8.45 -2.26 -14.52
N GLU A 246 -8.42 -3.59 -14.58
CA GLU A 246 -7.51 -4.31 -15.48
C GLU A 246 -7.88 -4.15 -16.95
N SER A 247 -9.13 -3.79 -17.26
CA SER A 247 -9.55 -3.50 -18.64
C SER A 247 -9.07 -2.14 -19.15
N TRP A 248 -8.59 -1.26 -18.26
CA TRP A 248 -8.18 0.09 -18.62
C TRP A 248 -6.97 0.12 -19.53
N ARG A 249 -7.00 1.05 -20.49
CA ARG A 249 -5.93 1.36 -21.42
C ARG A 249 -5.34 2.72 -21.09
N ALA A 250 -4.43 3.18 -21.95
CA ALA A 250 -3.73 4.45 -21.75
C ALA A 250 -4.70 5.62 -21.58
N GLU A 251 -5.78 5.68 -22.36
CA GLU A 251 -6.74 6.78 -22.34
C GLU A 251 -7.44 6.91 -20.97
N GLN A 252 -7.79 5.77 -20.36
CA GLN A 252 -8.36 5.76 -19.02
C GLN A 252 -7.31 6.14 -17.98
N TRP A 253 -6.09 5.59 -18.04
CA TRP A 253 -5.05 5.90 -17.05
C TRP A 253 -4.56 7.36 -17.08
N VAL A 254 -4.53 7.97 -18.26
CA VAL A 254 -4.27 9.41 -18.44
C VAL A 254 -5.32 10.21 -17.66
N SER A 255 -6.60 9.92 -17.89
CA SER A 255 -7.71 10.78 -17.44
C SER A 255 -8.27 10.45 -16.06
N ARG A 256 -8.12 9.21 -15.58
CA ARG A 256 -8.72 8.71 -14.32
C ARG A 256 -7.63 8.40 -13.29
N THR A 257 -7.95 8.61 -12.02
CA THR A 257 -6.99 8.37 -10.93
C THR A 257 -6.86 6.91 -10.51
N GLY A 258 -7.82 6.05 -10.90
CA GLY A 258 -7.95 4.67 -10.39
C GLY A 258 -8.82 4.56 -9.13
N TYR A 259 -9.19 5.69 -8.52
CA TYR A 259 -10.24 5.71 -7.51
C TYR A 259 -11.60 5.56 -8.19
N LEU A 260 -12.35 4.56 -7.76
CA LEU A 260 -13.68 4.26 -8.27
C LEU A 260 -14.54 3.66 -7.17
N ARG A 261 -15.86 3.71 -7.38
CA ARG A 261 -16.87 3.12 -6.53
C ARG A 261 -17.72 2.16 -7.34
N TYR A 262 -17.99 0.97 -6.81
CA TYR A 262 -18.93 0.01 -7.38
C TYR A 262 -20.09 -0.22 -6.39
N GLU A 263 -21.28 0.23 -6.79
CA GLU A 263 -22.49 0.20 -5.99
C GLU A 263 -23.71 -0.03 -6.89
N SER A 264 -24.63 -0.90 -6.46
CA SER A 264 -25.86 -1.24 -7.22
C SER A 264 -25.59 -1.55 -8.70
N ASP A 265 -24.57 -2.37 -8.96
CA ASP A 265 -24.11 -2.76 -10.30
C ASP A 265 -23.69 -1.60 -11.22
N ARG A 266 -23.23 -0.49 -10.64
CA ARG A 266 -22.76 0.68 -11.39
C ARG A 266 -21.42 1.17 -10.89
N PHE A 267 -20.58 1.59 -11.83
CA PHE A 267 -19.31 2.24 -11.54
C PHE A 267 -19.43 3.76 -11.55
N THR A 268 -18.77 4.39 -10.57
CA THR A 268 -18.46 5.80 -10.58
C THR A 268 -16.95 5.97 -10.50
N PHE A 269 -16.37 6.79 -11.36
CA PHE A 269 -14.92 6.97 -11.50
C PHE A 269 -14.50 8.39 -11.15
N GLN A 270 -13.36 8.51 -10.50
CA GLN A 270 -12.72 9.80 -10.27
C GLN A 270 -11.84 10.20 -11.45
N LEU A 271 -12.06 11.40 -11.98
CA LEU A 271 -11.16 12.04 -12.92
C LEU A 271 -9.94 12.65 -12.22
N ARG A 272 -8.81 12.64 -12.91
CA ARG A 272 -7.61 13.36 -12.52
C ARG A 272 -7.86 14.86 -12.60
N GLU A 273 -7.20 15.62 -11.73
CA GLU A 273 -7.30 17.08 -11.68
C GLU A 273 -6.98 17.71 -13.06
N GLY A 274 -7.79 18.69 -13.46
CA GLY A 274 -7.65 19.37 -14.76
C GLY A 274 -8.33 18.68 -15.95
N HIS A 275 -8.78 17.42 -15.81
CA HIS A 275 -9.57 16.76 -16.87
C HIS A 275 -11.04 17.19 -16.85
N GLN A 276 -11.62 17.41 -18.03
CA GLN A 276 -13.01 17.83 -18.18
C GLN A 276 -13.99 16.66 -18.14
N LEU A 277 -15.16 16.91 -17.56
CA LEU A 277 -16.31 16.02 -17.66
C LEU A 277 -16.85 16.04 -19.09
N ASN A 278 -16.79 14.92 -19.80
CA ASN A 278 -17.34 14.76 -21.14
C ASN A 278 -18.85 14.42 -21.13
N GLY A 279 -19.59 14.86 -20.10
CA GLY A 279 -21.02 14.58 -19.93
C GLY A 279 -21.38 13.16 -19.47
N GLN A 280 -20.39 12.28 -19.25
CA GLN A 280 -20.64 10.93 -18.71
C GLN A 280 -21.02 10.99 -17.23
N LYS A 281 -22.23 10.52 -16.90
CA LYS A 281 -22.76 10.48 -15.52
C LYS A 281 -21.96 9.60 -14.55
N THR A 282 -21.16 8.68 -15.08
CA THR A 282 -20.29 7.80 -14.29
C THR A 282 -18.96 8.45 -13.93
N LEU A 283 -18.67 9.65 -14.43
CA LEU A 283 -17.45 10.40 -14.11
C LEU A 283 -17.76 11.51 -13.11
N LEU A 284 -16.90 11.65 -12.09
CA LEU A 284 -16.88 12.78 -11.19
C LEU A 284 -15.52 13.48 -11.30
N SER A 285 -15.51 14.80 -11.18
CA SER A 285 -14.25 15.53 -11.03
C SER A 285 -13.52 15.11 -9.75
N PHE A 286 -12.23 15.41 -9.69
CA PHE A 286 -11.36 15.01 -8.58
C PHE A 286 -11.96 15.31 -7.19
N HIS A 287 -12.38 16.56 -6.96
CA HIS A 287 -12.93 16.99 -5.67
C HIS A 287 -14.35 16.46 -5.43
N GLN A 288 -15.21 16.45 -6.45
CA GLN A 288 -16.60 15.96 -6.33
C GLN A 288 -16.65 14.48 -5.93
N PHE A 289 -15.70 13.66 -6.40
CA PHE A 289 -15.62 12.27 -5.98
C PHE A 289 -15.34 12.15 -4.48
N TRP A 290 -14.40 12.95 -3.96
CA TRP A 290 -14.05 12.95 -2.54
C TRP A 290 -15.13 13.55 -1.65
N GLU A 291 -15.79 14.61 -2.09
CA GLU A 291 -16.96 15.16 -1.40
C GLU A 291 -18.07 14.12 -1.27
N ARG A 292 -18.29 13.31 -2.32
CA ARG A 292 -19.36 12.31 -2.34
C ARG A 292 -19.03 11.05 -1.56
N HIS A 293 -17.80 10.56 -1.65
CA HIS A 293 -17.43 9.23 -1.15
C HIS A 293 -16.47 9.26 0.05
N GLY A 294 -15.97 10.43 0.43
CA GLY A 294 -14.99 10.62 1.49
C GLY A 294 -13.58 10.13 1.12
N GLY A 295 -12.58 10.66 1.81
CA GLY A 295 -11.17 10.27 1.66
C GLY A 295 -10.31 11.32 0.98
N SER A 296 -9.12 10.91 0.58
CA SER A 296 -8.12 11.72 -0.12
C SER A 296 -7.16 10.84 -0.91
N LEU A 297 -6.19 11.45 -1.60
CA LEU A 297 -5.11 10.71 -2.28
C LEU A 297 -4.25 9.85 -1.32
N GLN A 298 -4.32 10.11 0.00
CA GLN A 298 -3.65 9.31 1.04
C GLN A 298 -4.49 8.09 1.47
N SER A 299 -5.77 8.05 1.11
CA SER A 299 -6.66 6.96 1.45
C SER A 299 -6.40 5.76 0.56
N LYS A 300 -6.45 4.56 1.13
CA LYS A 300 -6.55 3.34 0.33
C LYS A 300 -7.86 3.39 -0.48
N PRO A 301 -7.87 2.89 -1.72
CA PRO A 301 -9.09 2.87 -2.50
C PRO A 301 -10.10 1.89 -1.89
N THR A 302 -11.36 2.30 -1.81
CA THR A 302 -12.44 1.47 -1.31
C THR A 302 -13.03 0.63 -2.45
N TRP A 303 -12.31 -0.43 -2.82
CA TRP A 303 -12.63 -1.31 -3.96
C TRP A 303 -13.53 -2.51 -3.61
N GLN A 304 -14.13 -2.53 -2.43
CA GLN A 304 -15.16 -3.51 -2.07
C GLN A 304 -16.49 -3.20 -2.77
N SER A 305 -17.33 -4.22 -2.96
CA SER A 305 -18.70 -4.04 -3.45
C SER A 305 -19.61 -3.52 -2.34
N PHE A 306 -20.36 -2.47 -2.63
CA PHE A 306 -21.45 -2.02 -1.76
C PHE A 306 -22.74 -2.57 -2.34
N GLU A 307 -23.16 -3.72 -1.82
CA GLU A 307 -24.55 -4.12 -1.99
C GLU A 307 -25.38 -3.17 -1.14
N SER A 308 -26.50 -2.69 -1.68
CA SER A 308 -27.45 -1.88 -0.94
C SER A 308 -28.14 -2.77 0.09
N THR A 309 -27.46 -3.10 1.18
CA THR A 309 -28.13 -3.53 2.40
C THR A 309 -28.75 -2.29 3.01
N SER A 310 -30.01 -2.06 2.66
CA SER A 310 -30.95 -1.27 3.45
C SER A 310 -31.04 -1.88 4.85
N GLU A 311 -30.00 -1.71 5.68
CA GLU A 311 -29.94 -1.94 7.14
C GLU A 311 -28.53 -1.80 7.76
N SER A 312 -27.46 -1.58 7.00
CA SER A 312 -26.08 -1.55 7.55
C SER A 312 -25.55 -0.16 7.94
N LEU A 313 -26.38 0.89 7.91
CA LEU A 313 -25.99 2.25 8.33
C LEU A 313 -26.12 2.52 9.84
N LEU A 314 -26.40 1.51 10.67
CA LEU A 314 -26.52 1.66 12.13
C LEU A 314 -25.39 1.01 12.95
N LEU A 315 -24.32 0.51 12.34
CA LEU A 315 -23.22 -0.17 13.06
C LEU A 315 -21.82 0.41 12.79
N ILE A 316 -21.73 1.69 12.44
CA ILE A 316 -20.50 2.50 12.65
C ILE A 316 -20.81 3.53 13.75
N ASN A 317 -21.17 3.02 14.92
CA ASN A 317 -21.13 3.73 16.20
C ASN A 317 -21.41 2.70 17.28
N PHE A 318 -20.37 2.10 17.86
CA PHE A 318 -20.54 1.42 19.13
C PHE A 318 -19.39 1.69 20.10
N SER A 319 -19.83 2.20 21.24
CA SER A 319 -19.47 1.70 22.57
C SER A 319 -18.18 2.24 23.18
N SER A 320 -18.29 3.44 23.72
CA SER A 320 -17.76 3.71 25.06
C SER A 320 -18.92 3.60 26.04
N ASP A 321 -19.13 2.41 26.62
CA ASP A 321 -19.54 2.32 28.04
C ASP A 321 -19.41 0.89 28.56
N LYS A 322 -18.25 0.63 29.17
CA LYS A 322 -18.11 -0.42 30.18
C LYS A 322 -18.38 0.21 31.54
N THR A 323 -19.58 0.01 32.07
CA THR A 323 -19.75 -0.05 33.53
C THR A 323 -20.58 -1.29 33.88
N ALA A 324 -19.87 -2.33 34.28
CA ALA A 324 -20.44 -3.42 35.05
C ALA A 324 -20.49 -2.99 36.53
N LYS A 325 -21.66 -3.06 37.15
CA LYS A 325 -21.79 -3.24 38.61
C LYS A 325 -22.83 -4.32 38.89
N SER A 326 -22.28 -5.41 39.43
CA SER A 326 -22.82 -6.43 40.33
C SER A 326 -24.20 -6.22 40.98
N GLY A 327 -24.97 -7.31 41.04
CA GLY A 327 -25.99 -7.57 42.06
C GLY A 327 -26.66 -8.94 41.85
N PRO A 328 -26.70 -9.86 42.84
CA PRO A 328 -27.22 -11.23 42.70
C PRO A 328 -28.72 -11.33 43.06
N LEU A 329 -29.24 -12.57 43.15
CA LEU A 329 -30.60 -13.05 43.54
C LEU A 329 -31.35 -13.62 42.32
N GLN A 330 -32.05 -14.75 42.34
CA GLN A 330 -32.29 -15.80 43.32
C GLN A 330 -32.98 -16.96 42.55
N GLU A 331 -32.95 -18.16 43.11
CA GLU A 331 -33.75 -19.33 42.72
C GLU A 331 -35.25 -19.00 42.54
N PHE A 332 -35.97 -19.73 41.69
CA PHE A 332 -37.20 -20.45 42.06
C PHE A 332 -37.71 -21.34 40.90
N VAL A 333 -37.80 -22.65 41.24
CA VAL A 333 -38.51 -23.80 40.63
C VAL A 333 -38.04 -24.34 39.29
#